data_AF-A0A1T1NVP7-F1
#
_entry.id   AF-A0A1T1NVP7-F1
#
_cell.length_a   1.000
_cell.length_b   1.000
_cell.length_c   1.000
_cell.angle_alpha   90.00
_cell.angle_beta   90.00
_cell.angle_gamma   90.00
#
_symmetry.space_group_name_H-M   'P 1'
#
loop_
_entity.id
_entity.type
_entity.pdbx_description
1 polymer ?
#
loop_
_entity_poly.entity_id
_entity_poly.type
_entity_poly.pdbx_seq_one_letter_code
_entity_poly.pdbx_strand_id
1 'polypeptide(L)'
;MRFTQFFAVNGTISTSDARTKVVVGASDLGLDFVLALQPKRYRKDVAERVQIEEPTGRMLQASMPTGEIDEDGNAVFANAEVPEVQIRHVDRPGVRTHYGFLAQEVADAIAQCGADPLDCGIWTLDNPADTESRQGLRYEELFAPFAAAIQQQQRLIDQLAARITTLEDRSQ
;
A
#
# COMPACT_ATOMS: atom_id res chain seq x y z
N MET A 1 3.11 5.20 12.76
CA MET A 1 2.17 6.18 12.16
C MET A 1 2.04 5.85 10.68
N ARG A 2 0.83 5.88 10.09
CA ARG A 2 0.61 5.62 8.65
C ARG A 2 -0.26 6.73 8.08
N PHE A 3 0.09 7.21 6.89
CA PHE A 3 -0.69 8.19 6.16
C PHE A 3 -1.74 7.48 5.29
N THR A 4 -2.90 8.11 5.11
CA THR A 4 -3.99 7.55 4.29
C THR A 4 -3.73 7.76 2.80
N GLN A 5 -3.18 8.92 2.44
CA GLN A 5 -2.86 9.32 1.08
C GLN A 5 -1.90 10.51 1.09
N PHE A 6 -1.13 10.64 0.01
CA PHE A 6 -0.30 11.81 -0.27
C PHE A 6 -0.79 12.46 -1.56
N PHE A 7 -0.95 13.77 -1.56
CA PHE A 7 -1.26 14.54 -2.76
C PHE A 7 0.00 15.27 -3.22
N ALA A 8 0.43 15.00 -4.44
CA ALA A 8 1.59 15.62 -5.05
C ALA A 8 1.33 15.91 -6.53
N VAL A 9 1.99 16.93 -7.07
CA VAL A 9 1.90 17.29 -8.49
C VAL A 9 2.67 16.30 -9.36
N ASN A 10 3.84 15.86 -8.89
CA ASN A 10 4.69 14.87 -9.56
C ASN A 10 4.78 13.59 -8.70
N GLY A 11 5.12 12.48 -9.35
CA GLY A 11 5.40 11.21 -8.65
C GLY A 11 6.65 11.28 -7.77
N THR A 12 6.78 10.33 -6.85
CA THR A 12 7.97 10.19 -6.00
C THR A 12 9.17 9.77 -6.82
N ILE A 13 10.33 10.40 -6.57
CA ILE A 13 11.59 10.02 -7.19
C ILE A 13 12.27 8.96 -6.32
N SER A 14 12.58 7.79 -6.90
CA SER A 14 13.41 6.77 -6.27
C SER A 14 14.83 6.83 -6.86
N THR A 15 15.82 7.20 -6.05
CA THR A 15 17.22 7.30 -6.51
C THR A 15 17.75 5.91 -6.89
N SER A 16 18.17 5.74 -8.14
CA SER A 16 18.63 4.46 -8.69
C SER A 16 19.95 4.62 -9.44
N ASP A 17 21.00 5.04 -8.74
CA ASP A 17 22.33 5.25 -9.32
C ASP A 17 23.19 3.97 -9.31
N ALA A 18 24.01 3.77 -10.34
CA ALA A 18 24.91 2.61 -10.45
C ALA A 18 26.01 2.60 -9.39
N ARG A 19 26.43 3.77 -8.87
CA ARG A 19 27.48 3.89 -7.84
C ARG A 19 27.01 3.44 -6.47
N THR A 20 25.70 3.40 -6.25
CA THR A 20 25.09 3.05 -4.97
C THR A 20 24.48 1.64 -4.97
N LYS A 21 24.61 0.89 -6.08
CA LYS A 21 23.99 -0.42 -6.25
C LYS A 21 25.05 -1.46 -6.65
N VAL A 22 25.10 -2.56 -5.90
CA VAL A 22 25.83 -3.76 -6.30
C VAL A 22 24.87 -4.65 -7.08
N VAL A 23 25.11 -4.82 -8.38
CA VAL A 23 24.26 -5.65 -9.25
C VAL A 23 24.71 -7.10 -9.13
N VAL A 24 23.83 -7.96 -8.59
CA VAL A 24 24.13 -9.37 -8.33
C VAL A 24 23.79 -10.26 -9.54
N GLY A 25 22.88 -9.82 -10.41
CA GLY A 25 22.45 -10.59 -11.58
C GLY A 25 21.27 -9.97 -12.33
N ALA A 26 20.74 -10.71 -13.29
CA ALA A 26 19.46 -10.40 -13.91
C ALA A 26 18.30 -10.74 -12.94
N SER A 27 17.09 -10.28 -13.26
CA SER A 27 15.91 -10.62 -12.44
C SER A 27 15.61 -12.11 -12.53
N ASP A 28 15.66 -12.80 -11.38
CA ASP A 28 15.26 -14.21 -11.26
C ASP A 28 13.74 -14.38 -11.33
N LEU A 29 13.00 -13.35 -10.89
CA LEU A 29 11.55 -13.27 -11.04
C LEU A 29 11.20 -12.79 -12.46
N GLY A 30 10.35 -13.54 -13.15
CA GLY A 30 9.94 -13.27 -14.53
C GLY A 30 8.52 -13.76 -14.83
N LEU A 31 8.34 -14.39 -15.98
CA LEU A 31 7.04 -14.83 -16.48
C LEU A 31 6.34 -15.80 -15.52
N ASP A 32 7.06 -16.77 -14.97
CA ASP A 32 6.49 -17.75 -14.03
C ASP A 32 5.94 -17.07 -12.77
N PHE A 33 6.66 -16.08 -12.25
CA PHE A 33 6.21 -15.26 -11.12
C PHE A 33 4.92 -14.50 -11.46
N VAL A 34 4.89 -13.83 -12.61
CA VAL A 34 3.72 -13.06 -13.06
C VAL A 34 2.51 -13.95 -13.29
N LEU A 35 2.70 -15.18 -13.78
CA LEU A 35 1.63 -16.16 -13.95
C LEU A 35 1.14 -16.76 -12.63
N ALA A 36 2.00 -16.83 -11.61
CA ALA A 36 1.62 -17.27 -10.26
C ALA A 36 0.82 -16.19 -9.49
N LEU A 37 0.99 -14.91 -9.84
CA LEU A 37 0.28 -13.81 -9.19
C LEU A 37 -1.24 -13.88 -9.42
N GLN A 38 -2.00 -13.52 -8.39
CA GLN A 38 -3.46 -13.47 -8.44
C GLN A 38 -3.97 -12.03 -8.25
N PRO A 39 -4.21 -11.27 -9.33
CA PRO A 39 -4.83 -9.95 -9.21
C PRO A 39 -6.22 -10.05 -8.59
N LYS A 40 -6.49 -9.27 -7.54
CA LYS A 40 -7.79 -9.23 -6.86
C LYS A 40 -8.44 -7.87 -6.99
N ARG A 41 -9.76 -7.88 -6.89
CA ARG A 41 -10.56 -6.70 -6.55
C ARG A 41 -11.00 -6.82 -5.09
N TYR A 42 -10.87 -5.74 -4.33
CA TYR A 42 -11.21 -5.75 -2.91
C TYR A 42 -11.83 -4.43 -2.47
N ARG A 43 -12.49 -4.45 -1.31
CA ARG A 43 -12.94 -3.26 -0.59
C ARG A 43 -12.25 -3.23 0.76
N LYS A 44 -12.03 -2.04 1.31
CA LYS A 44 -11.49 -1.90 2.66
C LYS A 44 -12.56 -2.27 3.67
N ASP A 45 -12.23 -3.15 4.61
CA ASP A 45 -13.13 -3.49 5.72
C ASP A 45 -13.37 -2.27 6.62
N VAL A 46 -12.31 -1.49 6.86
CA VAL A 46 -12.39 -0.18 7.52
C VAL A 46 -11.77 0.87 6.60
N ALA A 47 -12.60 1.73 6.03
CA ALA A 47 -12.14 2.84 5.19
C ALA A 47 -11.90 4.12 5.99
N GLU A 48 -12.74 4.38 6.98
CA GLU A 48 -12.70 5.58 7.81
C GLU A 48 -13.10 5.25 9.25
N ARG A 49 -12.39 5.81 10.23
CA ARG A 49 -12.82 5.80 11.63
C ARG A 49 -13.43 7.16 11.95
N VAL A 50 -14.74 7.20 12.11
CA VAL A 50 -15.47 8.45 12.36
C VAL A 50 -15.65 8.64 13.86
N GLN A 51 -15.35 9.84 14.35
CA GLN A 51 -15.69 10.26 15.70
C GLN A 51 -17.12 10.77 15.70
N ILE A 52 -17.98 10.13 16.47
CA ILE A 52 -19.36 10.56 16.71
C ILE A 52 -19.40 11.10 18.13
N GLU A 53 -19.80 12.36 18.23
CA GLU A 53 -20.02 13.06 19.48
C GLU A 53 -21.45 12.80 19.95
N GLU A 54 -21.58 12.06 21.03
CA GLU A 54 -22.89 11.82 21.66
C GLU A 54 -22.98 12.64 22.95
N PRO A 55 -23.93 13.59 23.06
CA PRO A 55 -24.13 14.32 24.30
C PRO A 55 -24.62 13.36 25.38
N THR A 56 -23.87 13.24 26.47
CA THR A 56 -24.20 12.30 27.58
C THR A 56 -25.32 12.83 28.47
N GLY A 57 -25.90 14.00 28.15
CA GLY A 57 -26.94 14.66 28.92
C GLY A 57 -26.45 15.31 30.21
N ARG A 58 -25.15 15.22 30.51
CA ARG A 58 -24.50 15.85 31.66
C ARG A 58 -23.86 17.17 31.23
N MET A 59 -23.95 18.19 32.06
CA MET A 59 -23.30 19.49 31.84
C MET A 59 -22.00 19.54 32.63
N LEU A 60 -20.93 20.04 32.01
CA LEU A 60 -19.65 20.34 32.64
C LEU A 60 -19.51 21.85 32.80
N GLN A 61 -19.00 22.29 33.95
CA GLN A 61 -18.54 23.67 34.07
C GLN A 61 -17.17 23.79 33.41
N ALA A 62 -17.07 24.61 32.39
CA ALA A 62 -15.82 24.96 31.74
C ALA A 62 -15.60 26.47 31.84
N SER A 63 -14.36 26.88 32.13
CA SER A 63 -13.97 28.29 32.05
C SER A 63 -13.63 28.61 30.60
N MET A 64 -14.53 29.35 29.94
CA MET A 64 -14.41 29.74 28.53
C MET A 64 -13.92 31.20 28.46
N PRO A 65 -13.03 31.56 27.52
CA PRO A 65 -12.60 32.94 27.36
C PRO A 65 -13.77 33.80 26.84
N THR A 66 -14.04 34.94 27.47
CA THR A 66 -15.13 35.85 27.07
C THR A 66 -14.77 36.73 25.88
N GLY A 67 -13.50 36.72 25.44
CA GLY A 67 -12.98 37.62 24.40
C GLY A 67 -12.62 39.01 24.92
N GLU A 68 -12.86 39.27 26.20
CA GLU A 68 -12.39 40.46 26.91
C GLU A 68 -10.96 40.22 27.43
N ILE A 69 -10.14 41.27 27.38
CA ILE A 69 -8.79 41.32 27.93
C ILE A 69 -8.82 42.25 29.15
N ASP A 70 -8.26 41.80 30.27
CA ASP A 70 -8.13 42.61 31.48
C ASP A 70 -7.07 43.72 31.32
N GLU A 71 -6.98 44.60 32.31
CA GLU A 71 -6.04 45.73 32.31
C GLU A 71 -4.56 45.29 32.28
N ASP A 72 -4.29 44.03 32.65
CA ASP A 72 -2.96 43.41 32.64
C ASP A 72 -2.68 42.65 31.32
N GLY A 73 -3.63 42.64 30.37
CA GLY A 73 -3.52 42.01 29.06
C GLY A 73 -3.81 40.51 29.03
N ASN A 74 -4.36 39.94 30.10
CA ASN A 74 -4.79 38.54 30.14
C ASN A 74 -6.23 38.37 29.66
N ALA A 75 -6.52 37.21 29.09
CA ALA A 75 -7.89 36.87 28.70
C ALA A 75 -8.75 36.65 29.96
N VAL A 76 -9.90 37.31 30.00
CA VAL A 76 -10.93 37.07 31.02
C VAL A 76 -11.67 35.78 30.68
N PHE A 77 -11.88 34.93 31.68
CA PHE A 77 -12.62 33.67 31.53
C PHE A 77 -13.91 33.73 32.34
N ALA A 78 -15.01 33.28 31.75
CA ALA A 78 -16.29 33.10 32.43
C ALA A 78 -16.63 31.61 32.55
N ASN A 79 -17.29 31.24 33.64
CA ASN A 79 -17.81 29.89 33.81
C ASN A 79 -19.02 29.70 32.91
N ALA A 80 -18.91 28.77 31.97
CA ALA A 80 -19.96 28.37 31.06
C ALA A 80 -20.30 26.89 31.30
N GLU A 81 -21.58 26.55 31.20
CA GLU A 81 -22.02 25.16 31.20
C GLU A 81 -21.97 24.62 29.78
N VAL A 82 -21.07 23.65 29.55
CA VAL A 82 -20.87 22.99 28.25
C VAL A 82 -21.34 21.55 28.36
N PRO A 83 -22.08 21.01 27.38
CA PRO A 83 -22.49 19.60 27.41
C PRO A 83 -21.26 18.68 27.43
N GLU A 84 -21.26 17.69 28.32
CA GLU A 84 -20.32 16.58 28.29
C GLU A 84 -20.59 15.76 27.03
N VAL A 85 -19.57 15.61 26.20
CA VAL A 85 -19.64 14.84 24.97
C VAL A 85 -18.82 13.57 25.14
N GLN A 86 -19.44 12.43 24.90
CA GLN A 86 -18.72 11.18 24.78
C GLN A 86 -18.34 10.95 23.32
N ILE A 87 -17.04 10.78 23.06
CA ILE A 87 -16.53 10.49 21.72
C ILE A 87 -16.56 8.99 21.49
N ARG A 88 -17.41 8.54 20.56
CA ARG A 88 -17.43 7.16 20.08
C ARG A 88 -16.75 7.05 18.72
N HIS A 89 -15.84 6.10 18.58
CA HIS A 89 -15.24 5.76 17.30
C HIS A 89 -16.07 4.69 16.59
N VAL A 90 -16.54 4.98 15.38
CA VAL A 90 -17.27 4.03 14.53
C VAL A 90 -16.48 3.77 13.25
N ASP A 91 -16.23 2.49 12.98
CA ASP A 91 -15.53 2.04 11.79
C ASP A 91 -16.53 1.91 10.63
N ARG A 92 -16.26 2.62 9.53
CA ARG A 92 -17.11 2.58 8.32
C ARG A 92 -16.43 1.76 7.23
N PRO A 93 -17.12 0.77 6.63
CA PRO A 93 -16.56 -0.01 5.54
C PRO A 93 -16.43 0.81 4.25
N GLY A 94 -15.44 0.43 3.45
CA GLY A 94 -15.15 1.05 2.17
C GLY A 94 -16.16 0.64 1.10
N VAL A 95 -16.73 1.63 0.42
CA VAL A 95 -17.66 1.38 -0.69
C VAL A 95 -16.92 1.22 -2.03
N ARG A 96 -15.76 1.89 -2.17
CA ARG A 96 -14.99 1.90 -3.42
C ARG A 96 -14.28 0.56 -3.63
N THR A 97 -14.37 0.06 -4.86
CA THR A 97 -13.62 -1.12 -5.30
C THR A 97 -12.18 -0.72 -5.64
N HIS A 98 -11.23 -1.43 -5.05
CA HIS A 98 -9.79 -1.30 -5.30
C HIS A 98 -9.28 -2.55 -6.05
N TYR A 99 -8.17 -2.40 -6.75
CA TYR A 99 -7.49 -3.49 -7.45
C TYR A 99 -6.05 -3.58 -6.94
N GLY A 100 -5.56 -4.80 -6.76
CA GLY A 100 -4.21 -5.04 -6.28
C GLY A 100 -3.96 -6.51 -5.99
N PHE A 101 -2.99 -6.77 -5.13
CA PHE A 101 -2.60 -8.11 -4.71
C PHE A 101 -2.70 -8.25 -3.19
N LEU A 102 -2.92 -9.49 -2.72
CA LEU A 102 -2.78 -9.82 -1.31
C LEU A 102 -1.30 -10.10 -1.01
N ALA A 103 -0.78 -9.54 0.07
CA ALA A 103 0.63 -9.66 0.40
C ALA A 103 1.06 -11.11 0.60
N GLN A 104 0.21 -11.92 1.24
CA GLN A 104 0.42 -13.34 1.46
C GLN A 104 0.53 -14.11 0.14
N GLU A 105 -0.39 -13.86 -0.79
CA GLU A 105 -0.38 -14.53 -2.10
C GLU A 105 0.86 -14.16 -2.93
N VAL A 106 1.37 -12.93 -2.79
CA VAL A 106 2.63 -12.53 -3.42
C VAL A 106 3.83 -13.23 -2.78
N ALA A 107 3.86 -13.37 -1.45
CA ALA A 107 4.90 -14.15 -0.78
C ALA A 107 4.87 -15.62 -1.24
N ASP A 108 3.69 -16.22 -1.35
CA ASP A 108 3.54 -17.57 -1.87
C ASP A 108 4.02 -17.68 -3.32
N ALA A 109 3.73 -16.69 -4.16
CA ALA A 109 4.21 -16.65 -5.55
C ALA A 109 5.74 -16.52 -5.64
N ILE A 110 6.36 -15.74 -4.76
CA ILE A 110 7.83 -15.63 -4.67
C ILE A 110 8.43 -17.00 -4.27
N ALA A 111 7.85 -17.65 -3.26
CA ALA A 111 8.29 -18.97 -2.80
C ALA A 111 8.13 -20.06 -3.88
N GLN A 112 7.05 -20.02 -4.66
CA GLN A 112 6.81 -20.95 -5.77
C GLN A 112 7.86 -20.83 -6.89
N CYS A 113 8.44 -19.64 -7.06
CA CYS A 113 9.53 -19.39 -8.00
C CYS A 113 10.92 -19.73 -7.43
N GLY A 114 10.98 -20.31 -6.23
CA GLY A 114 12.23 -20.76 -5.60
C GLY A 114 13.03 -19.65 -4.89
N ALA A 115 12.45 -18.46 -4.71
CA ALA A 115 13.05 -17.37 -3.95
C ALA A 115 12.48 -17.32 -2.53
N ASP A 116 13.27 -16.88 -1.55
CA ASP A 116 12.80 -16.65 -0.19
C ASP A 116 12.05 -15.30 -0.11
N PRO A 117 10.75 -15.25 0.28
CA PRO A 117 10.04 -14.00 0.47
C PRO A 117 10.70 -13.05 1.47
N LEU A 118 11.43 -13.56 2.47
CA LEU A 118 12.13 -12.72 3.46
C LEU A 118 13.39 -12.03 2.89
N ASP A 119 13.96 -12.59 1.82
CA ASP A 119 15.09 -11.99 1.08
C ASP A 119 14.62 -11.10 -0.09
N CYS A 120 13.31 -10.98 -0.28
CA CYS A 120 12.71 -10.23 -1.37
C CYS A 120 12.08 -8.92 -0.89
N GLY A 121 12.66 -7.77 -1.28
CA GLY A 121 12.18 -6.44 -0.90
C GLY A 121 10.74 -6.10 -1.32
N ILE A 122 10.17 -6.86 -2.27
CA ILE A 122 8.79 -6.71 -2.74
C ILE A 122 7.78 -6.91 -1.61
N TRP A 123 8.03 -7.90 -0.74
CA TRP A 123 7.16 -8.25 0.38
C TRP A 123 7.78 -7.83 1.70
N THR A 124 6.95 -7.36 2.63
CA THR A 124 7.42 -6.80 3.90
C THR A 124 6.53 -7.20 5.06
N LEU A 125 7.14 -7.33 6.25
CA LEU A 125 6.46 -7.42 7.54
C LEU A 125 6.60 -6.09 8.28
N ASP A 126 5.53 -5.64 8.93
CA ASP A 126 5.59 -4.49 9.82
C ASP A 126 6.55 -4.72 11.00
N ASN A 127 6.60 -5.97 11.49
CA ASN A 127 7.58 -6.41 12.48
C ASN A 127 8.25 -7.71 11.99
N PRO A 128 9.51 -7.66 11.52
CA PRO A 128 10.22 -8.85 11.04
C PRO A 128 10.40 -9.96 12.10
N ALA A 129 10.33 -9.63 13.39
CA ALA A 129 10.43 -10.61 14.47
C ALA A 129 9.09 -11.34 14.75
N ASP A 130 7.99 -10.91 14.12
CA ASP A 130 6.65 -11.48 14.29
C ASP A 130 6.08 -11.84 12.91
N THR A 131 6.03 -13.14 12.62
CA THR A 131 5.54 -13.68 11.34
C THR A 131 4.06 -13.44 11.10
N GLU A 132 3.30 -13.20 12.18
CA GLU A 132 1.87 -12.86 12.11
C GLU A 132 1.64 -11.35 12.06
N SER A 133 2.72 -10.55 12.07
CA SER A 133 2.59 -9.11 11.92
C SER A 133 2.02 -8.77 10.54
N ARG A 134 1.41 -7.58 10.47
CA ARG A 134 0.79 -7.12 9.24
C ARG A 134 1.80 -7.12 8.09
N GLN A 135 1.38 -7.68 6.98
CA GLN A 135 2.17 -7.77 5.76
C GLN A 135 1.86 -6.61 4.81
N GLY A 136 2.85 -6.22 4.03
CA GLY A 136 2.77 -5.13 3.06
C GLY A 136 3.52 -5.45 1.77
N LEU A 137 3.21 -4.69 0.73
CA LEU A 137 3.85 -4.80 -0.59
C LEU A 137 4.45 -3.46 -1.01
N ARG A 138 5.63 -3.52 -1.62
CA ARG A 138 6.24 -2.41 -2.34
C ARG A 138 5.88 -2.52 -3.81
N TYR A 139 4.79 -1.87 -4.19
CA TYR A 139 4.22 -1.97 -5.53
C TYR A 139 5.18 -1.53 -6.62
N GLU A 140 6.08 -0.58 -6.33
CA GLU A 140 7.06 -0.08 -7.28
C GLU A 140 8.14 -1.14 -7.63
N GLU A 141 8.42 -2.06 -6.72
CA GLU A 141 9.42 -3.11 -6.95
C GLU A 141 8.89 -4.24 -7.85
N LEU A 142 7.56 -4.37 -8.00
CA LEU A 142 6.93 -5.32 -8.92
C LEU A 142 7.17 -5.00 -10.41
N PHE A 143 7.51 -3.75 -10.75
CA PHE A 143 7.71 -3.35 -12.14
C PHE A 143 8.89 -4.06 -12.82
N ALA A 144 9.97 -4.34 -12.08
CA ALA A 144 11.13 -5.02 -12.64
C ALA A 144 10.83 -6.49 -13.04
N PRO A 145 10.19 -7.32 -12.18
CA PRO A 145 9.70 -8.64 -12.57
C PRO A 145 8.70 -8.60 -13.74
N PHE A 146 7.78 -7.62 -13.78
CA PHE A 146 6.87 -7.46 -14.92
C PHE A 146 7.61 -7.16 -16.22
N ALA A 147 8.62 -6.28 -16.20
CA ALA A 147 9.45 -6.00 -17.36
C ALA A 147 10.21 -7.25 -17.82
N ALA A 148 10.78 -8.02 -16.89
CA ALA A 148 11.46 -9.28 -17.19
C ALA A 148 10.50 -10.30 -17.82
N ALA A 149 9.27 -10.41 -17.32
CA ALA A 149 8.23 -11.27 -17.88
C ALA A 149 7.85 -10.88 -19.30
N ILE A 150 7.67 -9.58 -19.58
CA ILE A 150 7.35 -9.08 -20.92
C ILE A 150 8.49 -9.40 -21.90
N GLN A 151 9.75 -9.22 -21.48
CA GLN A 151 10.91 -9.56 -22.30
C GLN A 151 11.01 -11.07 -22.56
N GLN A 152 10.70 -11.90 -21.57
CA GLN A 152 10.63 -13.36 -21.74
C GLN A 152 9.51 -13.74 -22.71
N GLN A 153 8.33 -13.12 -22.58
CA GLN A 153 7.20 -13.34 -23.47
C GLN A 153 7.53 -12.97 -24.92
N GLN A 154 8.21 -11.85 -25.16
CA GLN A 154 8.65 -11.47 -26.50
C GLN A 154 9.60 -12.50 -27.11
N ARG A 155 10.58 -12.99 -26.33
CA ARG A 155 11.48 -14.06 -26.81
C ARG A 155 10.73 -15.32 -27.20
N LEU A 156 9.71 -15.71 -26.43
CA LEU A 156 8.87 -16.86 -26.76
C LEU A 156 8.07 -16.62 -28.05
N ILE A 157 7.54 -15.41 -28.25
CA ILE A 157 6.83 -15.04 -29.50
C ILE A 157 7.77 -15.16 -30.70
N ASP A 158 8.99 -14.63 -30.61
CA ASP A 158 9.96 -14.68 -31.71
C ASP A 158 10.36 -16.12 -32.06
N GLN A 159 10.57 -16.97 -31.03
CA GLN A 159 10.85 -18.39 -31.21
C GLN A 159 9.69 -19.13 -31.88
N LEU A 160 8.46 -18.85 -31.47
CA LEU A 160 7.27 -19.45 -32.07
C LEU A 160 7.09 -19.01 -33.52
N ALA A 161 7.29 -17.72 -33.81
CA ALA A 161 7.21 -17.18 -35.17
C ALA A 161 8.24 -17.85 -36.10
N ALA A 162 9.50 -17.96 -35.66
CA ALA A 162 10.54 -18.63 -36.44
C ALA A 162 10.23 -20.11 -36.69
N ARG A 163 9.65 -20.80 -35.71
CA ARG A 163 9.21 -22.19 -35.86
C ARG A 163 8.08 -22.33 -36.86
N ILE A 164 7.12 -21.40 -36.88
CA ILE A 164 6.03 -21.38 -37.85
C ILE A 164 6.60 -21.22 -39.26
N THR A 165 7.47 -20.24 -39.50
CA THR A 165 8.12 -20.05 -40.81
C THR A 165 8.84 -21.32 -41.27
N THR A 166 9.63 -21.94 -40.38
CA THR A 166 10.34 -23.19 -40.69
C THR A 166 9.38 -24.34 -41.05
N LEU A 167 8.22 -24.42 -40.39
CA LEU A 167 7.23 -25.46 -40.67
C LEU A 167 6.47 -25.20 -41.97
N GLU A 168 6.15 -23.94 -42.25
CA GLU A 168 5.52 -23.51 -43.51
C GLU A 168 6.43 -23.81 -44.70
N ASP A 169 7.72 -23.47 -44.62
CA ASP A 169 8.71 -23.75 -45.66
C ASP A 169 8.90 -25.25 -45.93
N ARG A 170 8.71 -26.10 -44.91
CA ARG A 170 8.78 -27.57 -45.05
C ARG A 170 7.53 -28.20 -45.64
N SER A 171 6.43 -27.46 -45.69
CA SER A 171 5.13 -27.93 -46.18
C SER A 171 4.86 -27.56 -47.64
N GLN A 172 5.70 -26.69 -48.23
CA GLN A 172 5.74 -26.35 -49.65
C GLN A 172 6.64 -27.30 -50.43
#